data_AF-F6GEL8-F1
#
_entry.id   AF-F6GEL8-F1
#
_cell.length_a   1.000
_cell.length_b   1.000
_cell.length_c   1.000
_cell.angle_alpha   90.00
_cell.angle_beta   90.00
_cell.angle_gamma   90.00
#
_symmetry.space_group_name_H-M   'P 1'
#
loop_
_entity.id
_entity.type
_entity.pdbx_description
1 polymer ?
#
loop_
_entity_poly.entity_id
_entity_poly.type
_entity_poly.pdbx_seq_one_letter_code
_entity_poly.pdbx_strand_id
1 'polypeptide(L)' 'MSLIKDEDEKRNDYILQKDKTTKSVSTFVIIALIVLVVGVVASGLIFKWF' A
#
# COMPACT_ATOMS: atom_id res chain seq x y z
N MET A 1 -17.32 17.38 -35.63
CA MET A 1 -16.78 16.95 -34.32
C MET A 1 -16.48 18.22 -33.55
N SER A 2 -17.23 18.50 -32.48
CA SER A 2 -17.09 19.75 -31.73
C SER A 2 -15.77 19.74 -30.96
N LEU A 3 -14.98 20.82 -31.08
CA LEU A 3 -13.72 21.05 -30.37
C LEU A 3 -13.95 21.63 -28.96
N ILE A 4 -15.20 21.57 -28.47
CA ILE A 4 -15.56 22.02 -27.13
C ILE A 4 -15.07 20.94 -26.17
N LYS A 5 -13.96 21.25 -25.51
CA LYS A 5 -13.39 20.47 -24.42
C LYS A 5 -14.34 20.58 -23.23
N ASP A 6 -14.99 19.49 -22.86
CA ASP A 6 -15.77 19.41 -21.62
C ASP A 6 -14.84 19.80 -20.46
N GLU A 7 -15.21 20.87 -19.74
CA GLU A 7 -14.46 21.39 -18.58
C GLU A 7 -14.37 20.37 -17.43
N ASP A 8 -15.16 19.29 -17.52
CA ASP A 8 -15.20 18.16 -16.59
C ASP A 8 -14.33 16.97 -17.02
N GLU A 9 -13.56 17.06 -18.10
CA GLU A 9 -12.61 16.02 -18.46
C GLU A 9 -11.36 16.12 -17.55
N LYS A 10 -11.44 15.53 -16.34
CA LYS A 10 -10.32 15.28 -15.41
C LYS A 10 -9.25 14.38 -16.06
N ARG A 11 -8.60 14.85 -17.11
CA ARG A 11 -7.55 14.15 -17.86
C ARG A 11 -6.17 14.75 -17.61
N ASN A 12 -5.86 15.02 -16.35
CA ASN A 12 -4.60 15.68 -16.01
C ASN A 12 -3.82 15.02 -14.85
N ASP A 13 -3.93 13.70 -14.66
CA ASP A 13 -3.28 13.09 -13.48
C ASP A 13 -2.77 11.64 -13.64
N TYR A 14 -2.52 11.16 -14.86
CA TYR A 14 -2.25 9.75 -15.18
C TYR A 14 -0.84 9.19 -14.83
N ILE A 15 -0.11 9.81 -13.90
CA ILE A 15 1.09 9.19 -13.28
C ILE A 15 0.96 9.07 -11.76
N LEU A 16 0.25 10.01 -11.11
CA LEU A 16 0.08 10.04 -9.65
C LEU A 16 -1.25 9.41 -9.18
N GLN A 17 -2.20 9.16 -10.10
CA GLN A 17 -3.45 8.48 -9.77
C GLN A 17 -3.29 6.96 -9.57
N LYS A 18 -2.15 6.38 -9.94
CA LYS A 18 -1.91 4.92 -9.98
C LYS A 18 -1.70 4.26 -8.61
N ASP A 19 -1.59 5.03 -7.53
CA ASP A 19 -1.06 4.49 -6.28
C ASP A 19 -1.96 4.61 -5.06
N LYS A 20 -3.23 5.02 -5.15
CA LYS A 20 -4.07 5.01 -3.94
C LYS A 20 -4.30 3.58 -3.43
N THR A 21 -4.68 2.67 -4.32
CA THR A 21 -4.88 1.25 -4.01
C THR A 21 -3.55 0.52 -3.80
N THR A 22 -2.55 0.76 -4.67
CA THR A 22 -1.21 0.16 -4.55
C THR A 22 -0.50 0.57 -3.27
N LYS A 23 -0.57 1.84 -2.86
CA LYS A 23 -0.02 2.33 -1.59
C LYS A 23 -0.77 1.75 -0.40
N SER A 24 -2.09 1.59 -0.50
CA SER A 24 -2.89 0.96 0.57
C SER A 24 -2.51 -0.51 0.77
N VAL A 25 -2.43 -1.29 -0.31
CA VAL A 25 -2.05 -2.71 -0.25
C VAL A 25 -0.59 -2.86 0.19
N SER A 26 0.32 -2.06 -0.36
CA SER A 26 1.74 -2.09 0.03
C SER A 26 1.93 -1.77 1.51
N THR A 27 1.20 -0.78 2.04
CA THR A 27 1.23 -0.45 3.47
C THR A 27 0.73 -1.62 4.32
N PHE A 28 -0.37 -2.29 3.92
CA PHE A 28 -0.88 -3.48 4.61
C PHE A 28 0.16 -4.61 4.64
N VAL A 29 0.79 -4.89 3.49
CA VAL A 29 1.81 -5.95 3.37
C VAL A 29 3.01 -5.65 4.27
N ILE A 30 3.50 -4.40 4.29
CA ILE A 30 4.61 -3.99 5.16
C ILE A 30 4.26 -4.23 6.64
N ILE A 31 3.06 -3.82 7.06
CA ILE A 31 2.61 -4.02 8.45
C ILE A 31 2.54 -5.52 8.78
N ALA A 32 1.96 -6.33 7.90
CA ALA A 32 1.87 -7.78 8.10
C ALA A 32 3.25 -8.43 8.24
N LEU A 33 4.22 -8.03 7.40
CA LEU A 33 5.60 -8.53 7.48
C LEU A 33 6.26 -8.17 8.82
N ILE A 34 6.09 -6.94 9.29
CA ILE A 34 6.62 -6.51 10.59
C ILE A 34 6.03 -7.37 11.72
N VAL A 35 4.72 -7.60 11.71
CA VAL A 35 4.04 -8.44 12.70
C VAL A 35 4.59 -9.87 12.69
N LEU A 36 4.81 -10.45 11.52
CA LEU A 36 5.39 -11.80 11.40
C LEU A 36 6.82 -11.86 11.96
N VAL A 37 7.67 -10.88 11.65
CA VAL A 37 9.04 -10.81 12.18
C VAL A 37 9.03 -10.69 13.70
N VAL A 38 8.18 -9.83 14.27
CA VAL A 38 8.03 -9.69 15.73
C VAL A 38 7.55 -11.00 16.36
N GLY A 39 6.60 -11.69 15.73
CA GLY A 39 6.14 -13.00 16.19
C GLY A 39 7.24 -14.06 16.22
N VAL A 40 8.09 -14.11 15.19
CA VAL A 40 9.24 -15.04 15.14
C VAL A 40 10.25 -14.70 16.23
N VAL A 41 10.60 -13.43 16.43
CA VAL A 41 11.55 -13.01 17.46
C VAL A 41 10.99 -13.29 18.86
N ALA A 42 9.73 -12.95 19.12
CA ALA A 42 9.07 -13.22 20.39
C ALA A 42 8.99 -14.72 20.67
N SER A 43 8.62 -15.53 19.67
CA SER A 43 8.63 -16.99 19.74
C SER A 43 10.02 -17.51 20.08
N GLY A 44 11.06 -17.06 19.37
CA GLY A 44 12.45 -17.46 19.65
C GLY A 44 12.93 -17.09 21.05
N LEU A 45 12.52 -15.92 21.58
CA LEU A 45 12.82 -15.52 22.96
C LEU A 45 12.05 -16.37 23.98
N ILE A 46 10.77 -16.68 23.74
CA ILE A 46 9.95 -17.54 24.59
C ILE A 46 10.51 -18.97 24.61
N PHE A 47 10.85 -19.54 23.46
CA PHE A 47 11.44 -20.87 23.34
C PHE A 47 12.87 -20.97 23.89
N LYS A 48 13.62 -19.87 23.95
CA LYS A 48 14.92 -19.83 24.63
C LYS A 48 14.79 -19.72 26.16
N TRP A 49 13.68 -19.15 26.62
CA TRP A 49 13.41 -18.91 28.04
C TRP A 49 12.80 -20.14 28.75
N PHE A 50 12.08 -21.01 28.03
CA PHE A 50 11.62 -22.33 28.49
C PHE A 50 12.66 -23.41 28.20
#